data_AF-A0AA35I935-F1
#
_entry.id   AF-A0AA35I935-F1
#
_cell.length_a   1.000
_cell.length_b   1.000
_cell.length_c   1.000
_cell.angle_alpha   90.00
_cell.angle_beta   90.00
_cell.angle_gamma   90.00
#
_symmetry.space_group_name_H-M   'P 1'
#
loop_
_entity.id
_entity.type
_entity.pdbx_description
1 polymer ?
#
loop_
_entity_poly.entity_id
_entity_poly.type
_entity_poly.pdbx_seq_one_letter_code
_entity_poly.pdbx_strand_id
1 'polypeptide(L)'
;MGKKRDAAESSVIGKRCPYGFRYDEKAKTFVIVDEEAAEIRHIFSLLKHVGVLECIKTINQYSKRRWTRTSVLHLINNRSPIGALRLQRRKENGGRVLDRYVPGYFPKIIEESDFDAAIAAMKTRSTGQGKGRRTKHHFNIFRNAIQCHEHKCGMIFNLQRVGDKHYAYLVCANKAERVCECHNRIRFDLVFGTFLAFIEQLNQNRYIDERTDKKRLDFTWFSQDQYKQMDTVNDAFSRFFSVRDTSAPKEEIRTRKALLSTERNTLEMLEASLAQFEGLIPKTFIKRIADIEARITDLQSEIQKLEGALAIESESIKITTTKDIIDLYETENGRLKLNTFIVSRGIILEVGWHKETNRVHLIAKLKDDDKTSLSTGYGFRYTDPLAPFGIPDLSHIIK
;
A
#
# COMPACT_ATOMS: atom_id res chain seq x y z
N MET A 1 42.14 -10.54 1.81
CA MET A 1 40.84 -9.82 1.91
C MET A 1 39.68 -10.69 2.44
N GLY A 2 39.82 -12.02 2.60
CA GLY A 2 38.79 -12.88 3.22
C GLY A 2 38.56 -12.63 4.71
N LYS A 3 39.62 -12.69 5.53
CA LYS A 3 39.57 -12.60 7.01
C LYS A 3 38.78 -11.40 7.60
N LYS A 4 38.79 -10.23 6.95
CA LYS A 4 38.03 -9.05 7.42
C LYS A 4 36.53 -9.15 7.13
N ARG A 5 36.09 -9.97 6.16
CA ARG A 5 34.66 -10.14 5.84
C ARG A 5 34.01 -11.16 6.77
N ASP A 6 34.72 -12.23 7.11
CA ASP A 6 34.22 -13.26 8.02
C ASP A 6 34.10 -12.73 9.46
N ALA A 7 34.93 -11.76 9.84
CA ALA A 7 34.80 -11.05 11.11
C ALA A 7 33.56 -10.14 11.20
N ALA A 8 32.84 -9.88 10.10
CA ALA A 8 31.66 -9.00 10.10
C ALA A 8 30.45 -9.61 10.84
N GLU A 9 30.43 -10.94 10.98
CA GLU A 9 29.37 -11.67 11.70
C GLU A 9 29.51 -11.55 13.22
N SER A 10 30.71 -11.26 13.72
CA SER A 10 31.01 -11.17 15.15
C SER A 10 31.49 -9.79 15.60
N SER A 11 31.88 -8.89 14.67
CA SER A 11 32.49 -7.61 15.02
C SER A 11 32.34 -6.54 13.94
N VAL A 12 32.46 -5.27 14.35
CA VAL A 12 32.42 -4.13 13.42
C VAL A 12 33.72 -4.04 12.63
N ILE A 13 33.65 -4.38 11.35
CA ILE A 13 34.79 -4.41 10.42
C ILE A 13 35.22 -3.05 9.84
N GLY A 14 34.53 -1.95 10.15
CA GLY A 14 34.90 -0.59 9.72
C GLY A 14 34.02 0.52 10.28
N LYS A 15 34.53 1.77 10.27
CA LYS A 15 33.83 2.96 10.81
C LYS A 15 32.85 3.62 9.84
N ARG A 16 32.90 3.29 8.53
CA ARG A 16 32.01 3.90 7.52
C ARG A 16 30.61 3.31 7.64
N CYS A 17 29.61 4.16 7.77
CA CYS A 17 28.21 3.77 7.85
C CYS A 17 27.34 4.45 6.78
N PRO A 18 26.20 3.85 6.43
CA PRO A 18 25.17 4.51 5.64
C PRO A 18 24.58 5.72 6.37
N TYR A 19 23.90 6.58 5.62
CA TYR A 19 23.06 7.64 6.16
C TYR A 19 21.97 7.06 7.09
N GLY A 20 21.66 7.74 8.20
CA GLY A 20 20.82 7.23 9.28
C GLY A 20 21.61 6.70 10.49
N PHE A 21 22.93 6.54 10.35
CA PHE A 21 23.78 5.94 11.36
C PHE A 21 25.06 6.75 11.59
N ARG A 22 25.59 6.63 12.80
CA ARG A 22 26.92 7.11 13.17
C ARG A 22 27.67 6.02 13.94
N TYR A 23 28.97 5.96 13.78
CA TYR A 23 29.83 5.09 14.59
C TYR A 23 30.10 5.74 15.96
N ASP A 24 29.88 5.00 17.03
CA ASP A 24 30.23 5.39 18.40
C ASP A 24 31.61 4.80 18.75
N GLU A 25 32.60 5.65 18.99
CA GLU A 25 33.95 5.19 19.31
C GLU A 25 34.06 4.57 20.71
N LYS A 26 33.20 4.95 21.66
CA LYS A 26 33.20 4.42 23.02
C LYS A 26 32.58 3.04 23.07
N ALA A 27 31.40 2.89 22.46
CA ALA A 27 30.70 1.61 22.40
C ALA A 27 31.25 0.66 21.31
N LYS A 28 32.06 1.18 20.38
CA LYS A 28 32.56 0.47 19.19
C LYS A 28 31.44 -0.12 18.31
N THR A 29 30.24 0.47 18.37
CA THR A 29 29.03 0.04 17.67
C THR A 29 28.44 1.20 16.85
N PHE A 30 27.42 0.89 16.05
CA PHE A 30 26.66 1.92 15.34
C PHE A 30 25.45 2.35 16.17
N VAL A 31 25.19 3.66 16.17
CA VAL A 31 24.02 4.28 16.79
C VAL A 31 23.18 4.98 15.72
N ILE A 32 21.88 5.05 15.96
CA ILE A 32 20.92 5.72 15.07
C ILE A 32 21.07 7.23 15.22
N VAL A 33 21.03 7.95 14.10
CA VAL A 33 20.90 9.41 14.08
C VAL A 33 19.43 9.73 13.83
N ASP A 34 18.69 10.14 14.87
CA ASP A 34 17.23 10.18 14.84
C ASP A 34 16.64 11.04 13.72
N GLU A 35 17.23 12.21 13.44
CA GLU A 35 16.75 13.10 12.37
C GLU A 35 16.91 12.47 10.97
N GLU A 36 18.05 11.82 10.71
CA GLU A 36 18.30 11.12 9.45
C GLU A 36 17.46 9.85 9.33
N ALA A 37 17.27 9.16 10.46
CA ALA A 37 16.42 7.98 10.56
C ALA A 37 14.94 8.33 10.34
N ALA A 38 14.48 9.50 10.78
CA ALA A 38 13.13 10.00 10.51
C ALA A 38 12.89 10.18 9.01
N GLU A 39 13.85 10.73 8.25
CA GLU A 39 13.77 10.80 6.78
C GLU A 39 13.65 9.40 6.16
N ILE A 40 14.45 8.43 6.63
CA ILE A 40 14.41 7.04 6.14
C ILE A 40 13.05 6.39 6.46
N ARG A 41 12.54 6.52 7.68
CA ARG A 41 11.21 6.02 8.07
C ARG A 41 10.12 6.62 7.16
N HIS A 42 10.20 7.92 6.90
CA HIS A 42 9.23 8.59 6.03
C HIS A 42 9.35 8.15 4.57
N ILE A 43 10.57 7.93 4.04
CA ILE A 43 10.78 7.36 2.71
C ILE A 43 10.04 6.03 2.58
N PHE A 44 10.25 5.10 3.51
CA PHE A 44 9.62 3.78 3.45
C PHE A 44 8.10 3.86 3.64
N SER A 45 7.61 4.76 4.50
CA SER A 45 6.17 5.04 4.61
C SER A 45 5.58 5.55 3.29
N LEU A 46 6.21 6.51 2.62
CA LEU A 46 5.75 7.03 1.33
C LEU A 46 5.82 5.97 0.23
N LEU A 47 6.85 5.13 0.20
CA LEU A 47 7.02 4.10 -0.84
C LEU A 47 5.90 3.04 -0.82
N LYS A 48 5.21 2.84 0.31
CA LYS A 48 3.98 2.02 0.36
C LYS A 48 2.86 2.59 -0.53
N HIS A 49 2.80 3.91 -0.68
CA HIS A 49 1.65 4.59 -1.31
C HIS A 49 1.99 5.28 -2.64
N VAL A 50 3.23 5.76 -2.84
CA VAL A 50 3.63 6.59 -4.00
C VAL A 50 4.89 6.11 -4.72
N GLY A 51 5.05 6.61 -5.96
CA GLY A 51 6.23 6.40 -6.80
C GLY A 51 7.53 6.89 -6.15
N VAL A 52 8.66 6.26 -6.51
CA VAL A 52 10.00 6.68 -6.04
C VAL A 52 10.27 8.16 -6.34
N LEU A 53 9.89 8.64 -7.53
CA LEU A 53 10.07 10.04 -7.90
C LEU A 53 9.28 10.98 -6.99
N GLU A 54 8.03 10.64 -6.66
CA GLU A 54 7.18 11.49 -5.83
C GLU A 54 7.68 11.50 -4.39
N CYS A 55 8.02 10.32 -3.85
CA CYS A 55 8.68 10.20 -2.54
C CYS A 55 9.91 11.11 -2.47
N ILE A 56 10.78 11.08 -3.48
CA ILE A 56 11.97 11.96 -3.53
C ILE A 56 11.59 13.43 -3.53
N LYS A 57 10.58 13.85 -4.30
CA LYS A 57 10.13 15.25 -4.34
C LYS A 57 9.63 15.70 -2.96
N THR A 58 8.83 14.88 -2.29
CA THR A 58 8.30 15.17 -0.95
C THR A 58 9.41 15.28 0.09
N ILE A 59 10.29 14.28 0.17
CA ILE A 59 11.36 14.24 1.17
C ILE A 59 12.38 15.36 0.95
N ASN A 60 12.74 15.67 -0.30
CA ASN A 60 13.71 16.72 -0.61
C ASN A 60 13.25 18.14 -0.27
N GLN A 61 11.99 18.36 0.12
CA GLN A 61 11.53 19.68 0.57
C GLN A 61 12.15 20.10 1.91
N TYR A 62 12.51 19.14 2.77
CA TYR A 62 13.03 19.41 4.11
C TYR A 62 14.24 18.53 4.50
N SER A 63 14.61 17.56 3.66
CA SER A 63 15.74 16.66 3.93
C SER A 63 17.08 17.38 3.96
N LYS A 64 17.96 16.98 4.87
CA LYS A 64 19.33 17.51 4.98
C LYS A 64 20.20 17.18 3.78
N ARG A 65 19.88 16.08 3.09
CA ARG A 65 20.58 15.62 1.89
C ARG A 65 19.67 15.63 0.68
N ARG A 66 20.28 15.69 -0.50
CA ARG A 66 19.57 15.41 -1.75
C ARG A 66 19.36 13.90 -1.89
N TRP A 67 18.10 13.48 -1.89
CA TRP A 67 17.68 12.14 -2.29
C TRP A 67 17.53 12.07 -3.82
N THR A 68 17.99 10.94 -4.38
CA THR A 68 17.90 10.61 -5.80
C THR A 68 17.35 9.20 -5.96
N ARG A 69 16.93 8.83 -7.18
CA ARG A 69 16.48 7.46 -7.45
C ARG A 69 17.55 6.44 -7.09
N THR A 70 18.79 6.77 -7.40
CA THR A 70 19.97 5.97 -7.09
C THR A 70 20.18 5.84 -5.58
N SER A 71 20.02 6.91 -4.79
CA SER A 71 20.21 6.83 -3.34
C SER A 71 19.13 5.98 -2.65
N VAL A 72 17.87 6.10 -3.08
CA VAL A 72 16.77 5.25 -2.59
C VAL A 72 17.01 3.78 -2.98
N LEU A 73 17.43 3.52 -4.23
CA LEU A 73 17.77 2.18 -4.68
C LEU A 73 18.95 1.58 -3.91
N HIS A 74 19.98 2.38 -3.59
CA HIS A 74 21.08 1.94 -2.74
C HIS A 74 20.61 1.59 -1.32
N LEU A 75 19.70 2.40 -0.74
CA LEU A 75 19.14 2.15 0.58
C LEU A 75 18.40 0.80 0.62
N ILE A 76 17.57 0.53 -0.39
CA ILE A 76 16.86 -0.74 -0.56
C ILE A 76 17.85 -1.90 -0.75
N ASN A 77 18.76 -1.78 -1.72
CA ASN A 77 19.69 -2.86 -2.04
C ASN A 77 20.69 -3.16 -0.92
N ASN A 78 21.00 -2.20 -0.05
CA ASN A 78 21.93 -2.42 1.05
C ASN A 78 21.25 -3.08 2.26
N ARG A 79 19.91 -3.02 2.35
CA ARG A 79 19.13 -3.53 3.48
C ARG A 79 19.59 -2.99 4.85
N SER A 80 20.30 -1.87 4.87
CA SER A 80 20.76 -1.24 6.11
C SER A 80 19.65 -0.70 7.01
N PRO A 81 18.50 -0.20 6.51
CA PRO A 81 17.40 0.23 7.37
C PRO A 81 16.82 -0.88 8.26
N ILE A 82 16.93 -2.14 7.82
CA ILE A 82 16.49 -3.33 8.58
C ILE A 82 17.68 -4.02 9.28
N GLY A 83 18.81 -3.33 9.40
CA GLY A 83 19.95 -3.77 10.20
C GLY A 83 20.98 -4.63 9.47
N ALA A 84 20.90 -4.80 8.15
CA ALA A 84 21.82 -5.67 7.41
C ALA A 84 23.02 -4.91 6.80
N LEU A 85 24.19 -5.54 6.77
CA LEU A 85 25.34 -5.10 5.99
C LEU A 85 25.43 -5.86 4.68
N ARG A 86 25.54 -5.13 3.57
CA ARG A 86 25.79 -5.70 2.24
C ARG A 86 27.29 -5.85 2.00
N LEU A 87 27.79 -7.09 2.01
CA LEU A 87 29.16 -7.39 1.61
C LEU A 87 29.25 -7.59 0.09
N GLN A 88 30.37 -7.15 -0.49
CA GLN A 88 30.64 -7.27 -1.92
C GLN A 88 32.00 -7.89 -2.17
N ARG A 89 32.09 -8.73 -3.20
CA ARG A 89 33.34 -9.31 -3.70
C ARG A 89 33.73 -8.66 -5.03
N ARG A 90 35.02 -8.46 -5.26
CA ARG A 90 35.52 -7.96 -6.55
C ARG A 90 35.53 -9.13 -7.56
N LYS A 91 35.01 -8.90 -8.77
CA LYS A 91 35.12 -9.87 -9.87
C LYS A 91 36.52 -9.83 -10.49
N GLU A 92 36.94 -10.93 -11.11
CA GLU A 92 38.22 -11.05 -11.83
C GLU A 92 38.31 -10.06 -13.01
N ASN A 93 37.21 -9.84 -13.72
CA ASN A 93 37.10 -8.90 -14.85
C ASN A 93 36.85 -7.43 -14.44
N GLY A 94 36.99 -7.11 -13.15
CA GLY A 94 36.64 -5.79 -12.62
C GLY A 94 35.16 -5.67 -12.27
N GLY A 95 34.85 -4.75 -11.35
CA GLY A 95 33.51 -4.60 -10.78
C GLY A 95 33.30 -5.36 -9.47
N ARG A 96 32.14 -5.12 -8.84
CA ARG A 96 31.76 -5.70 -7.54
C ARG A 96 30.47 -6.48 -7.69
N VAL A 97 30.44 -7.70 -7.16
CA VAL A 97 29.24 -8.54 -7.03
C VAL A 97 28.84 -8.63 -5.57
N LEU A 98 27.54 -8.82 -5.31
CA LEU A 98 27.05 -9.15 -3.98
C LEU A 98 27.74 -10.44 -3.50
N ASP A 99 28.24 -10.45 -2.26
CA ASP A 99 28.81 -11.63 -1.61
C ASP A 99 27.77 -12.26 -0.69
N ARG A 100 27.43 -11.57 0.41
CA ARG A 100 26.33 -11.94 1.32
C ARG A 100 25.79 -10.72 2.05
N TYR A 101 24.63 -10.86 2.69
CA TYR A 101 24.13 -9.92 3.69
C TYR A 101 24.49 -10.44 5.08
N VAL A 102 24.90 -9.54 5.98
CA VAL A 102 25.12 -9.84 7.40
C VAL A 102 24.00 -9.19 8.21
N PRO A 103 23.00 -9.95 8.70
CA PRO A 103 21.92 -9.42 9.53
C PRO A 103 22.42 -8.90 10.88
N GLY A 104 21.69 -7.97 11.50
CA GLY A 104 21.99 -7.47 12.85
C GLY A 104 23.26 -6.60 12.96
N TYR A 105 23.87 -6.24 11.84
CA TYR A 105 25.10 -5.43 11.81
C TYR A 105 24.87 -3.95 12.17
N PHE A 106 23.71 -3.41 11.78
CA PHE A 106 23.27 -2.06 12.16
C PHE A 106 22.04 -2.15 13.06
N PRO A 107 21.81 -1.16 13.95
CA PRO A 107 20.53 -1.06 14.63
C PRO A 107 19.40 -0.85 13.61
N LYS A 108 18.21 -1.39 13.89
CA LYS A 108 17.07 -1.30 12.97
C LYS A 108 16.46 0.11 13.02
N ILE A 109 16.26 0.73 11.86
CA ILE A 109 15.55 2.01 11.71
C ILE A 109 14.05 1.77 11.47
N ILE A 110 13.72 0.70 10.73
CA ILE A 110 12.37 0.22 10.44
C ILE A 110 12.31 -1.31 10.60
N GLU A 111 11.09 -1.82 10.78
CA GLU A 111 10.83 -3.25 10.79
C GLU A 111 10.94 -3.87 9.38
N GLU A 112 11.25 -5.17 9.33
CA GLU A 112 11.38 -5.91 8.07
C GLU A 112 10.05 -5.96 7.31
N SER A 113 8.93 -6.06 8.03
CA SER A 113 7.58 -6.00 7.45
C SER A 113 7.30 -4.68 6.72
N ASP A 114 7.71 -3.54 7.28
CA ASP A 114 7.54 -2.22 6.65
C ASP A 114 8.42 -2.07 5.40
N PHE A 115 9.63 -2.60 5.47
CA PHE A 115 10.56 -2.62 4.34
C PHE A 115 10.02 -3.47 3.18
N ASP A 116 9.53 -4.66 3.47
CA ASP A 116 8.96 -5.57 2.47
C ASP A 116 7.65 -5.03 1.88
N ALA A 117 6.78 -4.41 2.70
CA ALA A 117 5.58 -3.71 2.24
C ALA A 117 5.92 -2.63 1.20
N ALA A 118 6.92 -1.80 1.47
CA ALA A 118 7.36 -0.75 0.55
C ALA A 118 7.89 -1.32 -0.77
N ILE A 119 8.69 -2.39 -0.72
CA ILE A 119 9.23 -3.04 -1.91
C ILE A 119 8.14 -3.71 -2.73
N ALA A 120 7.19 -4.40 -2.10
CA ALA A 120 6.06 -4.99 -2.79
C ALA A 120 5.22 -3.93 -3.48
N ALA A 121 4.87 -2.83 -2.79
CA ALA A 121 4.18 -1.70 -3.40
C ALA A 121 4.93 -1.14 -4.62
N MET A 122 6.27 -1.03 -4.54
CA MET A 122 7.10 -0.61 -5.67
C MET A 122 7.03 -1.58 -6.85
N LYS A 123 7.14 -2.89 -6.59
CA LYS A 123 7.06 -3.95 -7.62
C LYS A 123 5.67 -3.99 -8.26
N THR A 124 4.59 -3.97 -7.48
CA THR A 124 3.21 -3.93 -8.00
C THR A 124 2.97 -2.71 -8.89
N ARG A 125 3.56 -1.56 -8.56
CA ARG A 125 3.48 -0.38 -9.43
C ARG A 125 4.26 -0.53 -10.75
N SER A 126 5.35 -1.29 -10.75
CA SER A 126 6.14 -1.55 -11.98
C SER A 126 5.41 -2.44 -12.99
N THR A 127 4.53 -3.34 -12.55
CA THR A 127 3.71 -4.19 -13.44
C THR A 127 2.55 -3.42 -14.08
N GLY A 128 2.36 -2.15 -13.71
CA GLY A 128 1.37 -1.25 -14.30
C GLY A 128 0.05 -1.16 -13.56
N GLN A 129 -0.14 -1.98 -12.51
CA GLN A 129 -1.23 -1.76 -11.57
C GLN A 129 -1.00 -0.45 -10.81
N GLY A 130 -2.06 0.37 -10.69
CA GLY A 130 -1.94 1.66 -10.05
C GLY A 130 -1.35 2.78 -10.90
N LYS A 131 -1.24 2.62 -12.24
CA LYS A 131 -0.89 3.68 -13.21
C LYS A 131 -1.96 4.79 -13.26
N GLY A 132 -1.64 5.91 -13.90
CA GLY A 132 -2.52 7.08 -14.06
C GLY A 132 -2.03 8.32 -13.31
N ARG A 133 -2.42 9.50 -13.79
CA ARG A 133 -2.02 10.79 -13.19
C ARG A 133 -2.56 10.90 -11.75
N ARG A 134 -1.73 11.38 -10.83
CA ARG A 134 -2.18 11.76 -9.48
C ARG A 134 -2.59 13.23 -9.48
N THR A 135 -3.59 13.54 -8.67
CA THR A 135 -4.01 14.92 -8.45
C THR A 135 -3.07 15.61 -7.47
N LYS A 136 -3.03 16.94 -7.51
CA LYS A 136 -2.28 17.77 -6.55
C LYS A 136 -2.71 17.38 -5.13
N HIS A 137 -1.74 17.22 -4.23
CA HIS A 137 -1.94 16.81 -2.83
C HIS A 137 -2.77 15.54 -2.63
N HIS A 138 -2.85 14.67 -3.65
CA HIS A 138 -3.66 13.44 -3.62
C HIS A 138 -5.15 13.68 -3.35
N PHE A 139 -5.68 14.82 -3.83
CA PHE A 139 -7.08 15.24 -3.66
C PHE A 139 -8.12 14.16 -4.02
N ASN A 140 -7.84 13.33 -5.04
CA ASN A 140 -8.76 12.28 -5.49
C ASN A 140 -8.43 10.96 -4.79
N ILE A 141 -9.08 10.71 -3.65
CA ILE A 141 -8.94 9.47 -2.89
C ILE A 141 -9.57 8.25 -3.58
N PHE A 142 -10.42 8.45 -4.59
CA PHE A 142 -11.12 7.38 -5.29
C PHE A 142 -10.38 6.86 -6.52
N ARG A 143 -9.19 7.40 -6.79
CA ARG A 143 -8.36 7.03 -7.94
C ARG A 143 -8.17 5.51 -8.02
N ASN A 144 -8.42 4.94 -9.20
CA ASN A 144 -8.36 3.50 -9.50
C ASN A 144 -9.38 2.62 -8.76
N ALA A 145 -10.35 3.24 -8.08
CA ALA A 145 -11.45 2.54 -7.41
C ALA A 145 -12.83 3.02 -7.89
N ILE A 146 -12.93 4.19 -8.54
CA ILE A 146 -14.21 4.76 -8.98
C ILE A 146 -14.51 4.56 -10.46
N GLN A 147 -15.77 4.23 -10.76
CA GLN A 147 -16.26 4.03 -12.11
C GLN A 147 -17.67 4.59 -12.33
N CYS A 148 -18.01 4.82 -13.60
CA CYS A 148 -19.34 5.20 -14.04
C CYS A 148 -20.31 4.04 -13.81
N HIS A 149 -21.41 4.26 -13.09
CA HIS A 149 -22.41 3.22 -12.85
C HIS A 149 -23.03 2.67 -14.14
N GLU A 150 -23.28 3.52 -15.14
CA GLU A 150 -23.93 3.12 -16.38
C GLU A 150 -22.98 2.35 -17.32
N HIS A 151 -21.73 2.80 -17.45
CA HIS A 151 -20.78 2.29 -18.46
C HIS A 151 -19.70 1.37 -17.88
N LYS A 152 -19.61 1.27 -16.55
CA LYS A 152 -18.57 0.51 -15.82
C LYS A 152 -17.12 0.85 -16.22
N CYS A 153 -16.91 2.04 -16.78
CA CYS A 153 -15.59 2.56 -17.11
C CYS A 153 -15.09 3.51 -16.02
N GLY A 154 -13.76 3.67 -15.88
CA GLY A 154 -13.17 4.56 -14.89
C GLY A 154 -13.64 6.02 -15.02
N MET A 155 -13.53 6.77 -13.92
CA MET A 155 -13.80 8.21 -13.92
C MET A 155 -12.49 9.03 -13.99
N ILE A 156 -12.42 9.95 -14.94
CA ILE A 156 -11.34 10.91 -15.12
C ILE A 156 -11.54 12.10 -14.20
N PHE A 157 -10.49 12.47 -13.46
CA PHE A 157 -10.50 13.66 -12.62
C PHE A 157 -10.16 14.91 -13.42
N ASN A 158 -11.06 15.90 -13.40
CA ASN A 158 -10.88 17.18 -14.05
C ASN A 158 -10.96 18.31 -13.03
N LEU A 159 -9.93 19.16 -13.00
CA LEU A 159 -9.93 20.39 -12.21
C LEU A 159 -10.20 21.57 -13.13
N GLN A 160 -11.24 22.34 -12.82
CA GLN A 160 -11.59 23.55 -13.56
C GLN A 160 -11.43 24.77 -12.67
N ARG A 161 -10.85 25.84 -13.22
CA ARG A 161 -10.79 27.14 -12.57
C ARG A 161 -11.87 28.03 -13.16
N VAL A 162 -12.70 28.60 -12.29
CA VAL A 162 -13.73 29.59 -12.65
C VAL A 162 -13.53 30.80 -11.74
N GLY A 163 -13.01 31.89 -12.30
CA GLY A 163 -12.49 33.02 -11.52
C GLY A 163 -11.36 32.55 -10.58
N ASP A 164 -11.53 32.82 -9.29
CA ASP A 164 -10.57 32.39 -8.24
C ASP A 164 -10.94 31.07 -7.56
N LYS A 165 -12.06 30.45 -7.96
CA LYS A 165 -12.52 29.17 -7.41
C LYS A 165 -12.06 28.00 -8.26
N HIS A 166 -11.70 26.91 -7.60
CA HIS A 166 -11.36 25.64 -8.22
C HIS A 166 -12.49 24.64 -7.98
N TYR A 167 -12.97 24.01 -9.06
CA TYR A 167 -14.01 23.00 -9.05
C TYR A 167 -13.45 21.67 -9.56
N ALA A 168 -13.47 20.66 -8.69
CA ALA A 168 -13.06 19.31 -9.03
C ALA A 168 -14.27 18.49 -9.53
N TYR A 169 -14.08 17.77 -10.62
CA TYR A 169 -15.08 16.91 -11.22
C TYR A 169 -14.53 15.51 -11.47
N LEU A 170 -15.40 14.52 -11.34
CA LEU A 170 -15.20 13.16 -11.84
C LEU A 170 -16.06 12.97 -13.08
N VAL A 171 -15.44 12.64 -14.20
CA VAL A 171 -16.07 12.52 -15.51
C VAL A 171 -15.92 11.09 -16.01
N CYS A 172 -17.01 10.46 -16.43
CA CYS A 172 -16.97 9.18 -17.14
C CYS A 172 -15.92 9.21 -18.26
N ALA A 173 -15.02 8.21 -18.33
CA ALA A 173 -13.98 8.14 -19.35
C ALA A 173 -14.56 8.21 -20.77
N ASN A 174 -15.57 7.39 -21.07
CA ASN A 174 -16.26 7.41 -22.36
C ASN A 174 -16.85 8.79 -22.68
N LYS A 175 -17.36 9.52 -21.68
CA LYS A 175 -17.89 10.88 -21.88
C LYS A 175 -16.78 11.88 -22.17
N ALA A 176 -15.67 11.80 -21.44
CA ALA A 176 -14.51 12.66 -21.65
C ALA A 176 -13.91 12.47 -23.06
N GLU A 177 -13.98 11.25 -23.58
CA GLU A 177 -13.58 10.86 -24.94
C GLU A 177 -14.67 11.10 -26.00
N ARG A 178 -15.84 11.60 -25.60
CA ARG A 178 -17.01 11.89 -26.47
C ARG A 178 -17.58 10.65 -27.18
N VAL A 179 -17.48 9.49 -26.56
CA VAL A 179 -18.05 8.22 -27.04
C VAL A 179 -19.26 7.73 -26.22
N CYS A 180 -19.77 8.54 -25.28
CA CYS A 180 -21.08 8.33 -24.66
C CYS A 180 -21.76 9.62 -24.18
N GLU A 181 -23.06 9.54 -23.92
CA GLU A 181 -23.92 10.68 -23.54
C GLU A 181 -24.38 10.67 -22.07
N CYS A 182 -23.83 9.80 -21.22
CA CYS A 182 -24.27 9.70 -19.83
C CYS A 182 -24.16 11.01 -19.05
N HIS A 183 -24.94 11.17 -17.98
CA HIS A 183 -24.92 12.38 -17.16
C HIS A 183 -23.74 12.43 -16.16
N ASN A 184 -22.85 11.44 -16.17
CA ASN A 184 -21.76 11.27 -15.19
C ASN A 184 -20.57 12.21 -15.39
N ARG A 185 -20.83 13.52 -15.27
CA ARG A 185 -19.86 14.57 -14.95
C ARG A 185 -20.28 15.16 -13.61
N ILE A 186 -19.75 14.58 -12.54
CA ILE A 186 -20.21 14.82 -11.17
C ILE A 186 -19.17 15.68 -10.45
N ARG A 187 -19.59 16.68 -9.67
CA ARG A 187 -18.64 17.39 -8.80
C ARG A 187 -18.07 16.42 -7.77
N PHE A 188 -16.78 16.54 -7.48
CA PHE A 188 -16.08 15.64 -6.58
C PHE A 188 -16.64 15.69 -5.16
N ASP A 189 -17.01 16.87 -4.67
CA ASP A 189 -17.60 17.04 -3.34
C ASP A 189 -18.94 16.31 -3.18
N LEU A 190 -19.79 16.26 -4.20
CA LEU A 190 -21.02 15.48 -4.15
C LEU A 190 -20.72 13.98 -4.03
N VAL A 191 -19.72 13.50 -4.76
CA VAL A 191 -19.27 12.09 -4.66
C VAL A 191 -18.67 11.82 -3.28
N PHE A 192 -17.84 12.73 -2.77
CA PHE A 192 -17.23 12.62 -1.45
C PHE A 192 -18.29 12.64 -0.34
N GLY A 193 -19.25 13.55 -0.38
CA GLY A 193 -20.37 13.59 0.57
C GLY A 193 -21.23 12.33 0.50
N THR A 194 -21.44 11.75 -0.69
CA THR A 194 -22.18 10.48 -0.81
C THR A 194 -21.38 9.33 -0.22
N PHE A 195 -20.06 9.36 -0.36
CA PHE A 195 -19.17 8.40 0.33
C PHE A 195 -19.23 8.57 1.85
N LEU A 196 -19.28 9.80 2.37
CA LEU A 196 -19.46 10.05 3.81
C LEU A 196 -20.83 9.53 4.30
N ALA A 197 -21.91 9.77 3.54
CA ALA A 197 -23.23 9.22 3.83
C ALA A 197 -23.23 7.68 3.78
N PHE A 198 -22.48 7.08 2.86
CA PHE A 198 -22.30 5.63 2.79
C PHE A 198 -21.61 5.10 4.06
N ILE A 199 -20.54 5.75 4.52
CA ILE A 199 -19.87 5.39 5.78
C ILE A 199 -20.79 5.58 6.99
N GLU A 200 -21.60 6.64 7.01
CA GLU A 200 -22.57 6.88 8.07
C GLU A 200 -23.67 5.81 8.09
N GLN A 201 -24.26 5.49 6.93
CA GLN A 201 -25.24 4.41 6.76
C GLN A 201 -24.67 3.06 7.21
N LEU A 202 -23.41 2.79 6.86
CA LEU A 202 -22.70 1.60 7.32
C LEU A 202 -22.58 1.57 8.85
N ASN A 203 -22.18 2.67 9.47
CA ASN A 203 -22.01 2.75 10.91
C ASN A 203 -23.31 2.67 11.69
N GLN A 204 -24.39 3.31 11.21
CA GLN A 204 -25.72 3.25 11.84
C GLN A 204 -26.31 1.83 11.78
N ASN A 205 -26.01 1.10 10.71
CA ASN A 205 -26.46 -0.28 10.53
C ASN A 205 -25.51 -1.32 11.14
N ARG A 206 -24.46 -0.91 11.87
CA ARG A 206 -23.61 -1.85 12.60
C ARG A 206 -24.43 -2.50 13.72
N TYR A 207 -24.64 -3.80 13.57
CA TYR A 207 -25.05 -4.66 14.66
C TYR A 207 -23.86 -4.80 15.63
N ILE A 208 -24.02 -4.38 16.89
CA ILE A 208 -23.10 -4.76 17.96
C ILE A 208 -23.56 -6.15 18.43
N ASP A 209 -23.00 -7.21 17.84
CA ASP A 209 -22.83 -8.45 18.60
C ASP A 209 -21.36 -8.58 18.93
N GLU A 210 -21.09 -8.98 20.16
CA GLU A 210 -19.95 -9.80 20.57
C GLU A 210 -19.91 -9.78 22.11
N ARG A 211 -20.56 -10.76 22.75
CA ARG A 211 -20.23 -11.23 24.11
C ARG A 211 -20.43 -10.28 25.31
N THR A 212 -21.21 -9.18 25.24
CA THR A 212 -21.44 -8.32 26.42
C THR A 212 -22.91 -7.91 26.64
N ASP A 213 -23.39 -8.08 27.88
CA ASP A 213 -24.75 -7.81 28.41
C ASP A 213 -25.14 -6.31 28.48
N LYS A 214 -24.87 -5.50 27.46
CA LYS A 214 -25.34 -4.10 27.40
C LYS A 214 -26.32 -3.86 26.26
N LYS A 215 -27.58 -4.03 26.63
CA LYS A 215 -28.87 -3.60 26.03
C LYS A 215 -28.85 -3.16 24.57
N ARG A 216 -29.44 -4.03 23.76
CA ARG A 216 -30.31 -3.76 22.62
C ARG A 216 -30.92 -2.36 22.70
N LEU A 217 -30.66 -1.51 21.70
CA LEU A 217 -31.68 -0.55 21.32
C LEU A 217 -32.77 -1.36 20.63
N ASP A 218 -33.82 -1.69 21.38
CA ASP A 218 -35.01 -2.36 20.87
C ASP A 218 -35.63 -1.47 19.78
N PHE A 219 -35.22 -1.66 18.53
CA PHE A 219 -35.98 -1.15 17.39
C PHE A 219 -37.13 -2.13 17.13
N THR A 220 -38.22 -1.97 17.88
CA THR A 220 -39.46 -2.76 17.74
C THR A 220 -40.24 -2.45 16.45
N TRP A 221 -39.62 -1.82 15.44
CA TRP A 221 -40.30 -1.34 14.23
C TRP A 221 -39.82 -1.99 12.92
N PHE A 222 -38.80 -2.84 12.93
CA PHE A 222 -38.26 -3.39 11.68
C PHE A 222 -38.87 -4.76 11.31
N SER A 223 -39.17 -4.96 10.03
CA SER A 223 -39.69 -6.21 9.49
C SER A 223 -38.58 -7.27 9.31
N GLN A 224 -38.95 -8.54 9.23
CA GLN A 224 -38.02 -9.68 9.10
C GLN A 224 -37.09 -9.58 7.87
N ASP A 225 -37.51 -8.87 6.81
CA ASP A 225 -36.69 -8.63 5.62
C ASP A 225 -35.59 -7.58 5.86
N GLN A 226 -35.79 -6.65 6.79
CA GLN A 226 -34.78 -5.66 7.17
C GLN A 226 -33.67 -6.28 8.02
N TYR A 227 -33.97 -7.34 8.78
CA TYR A 227 -32.93 -8.13 9.48
C TYR A 227 -31.98 -8.85 8.52
N LYS A 228 -32.49 -9.44 7.43
CA LYS A 228 -31.62 -10.05 6.39
C LYS A 228 -30.74 -9.02 5.70
N GLN A 229 -31.26 -7.81 5.48
CA GLN A 229 -30.46 -6.70 4.97
C GLN A 229 -29.40 -6.28 5.98
N MET A 230 -29.68 -6.27 7.29
CA MET A 230 -28.69 -5.96 8.33
C MET A 230 -27.56 -6.99 8.41
N ASP A 231 -27.85 -8.29 8.32
CA ASP A 231 -26.81 -9.33 8.24
C ASP A 231 -25.93 -9.14 7.00
N THR A 232 -26.57 -8.86 5.85
CA THR A 232 -25.86 -8.55 4.60
C THR A 232 -25.02 -7.29 4.73
N VAL A 233 -25.51 -6.25 5.40
CA VAL A 233 -24.81 -4.99 5.63
C VAL A 233 -23.66 -5.17 6.63
N ASN A 234 -23.81 -5.97 7.67
CA ASN A 234 -22.76 -6.24 8.66
C ASN A 234 -21.66 -7.15 8.09
N ASP A 235 -22.04 -8.16 7.31
CA ASP A 235 -21.13 -9.00 6.54
C ASP A 235 -20.40 -8.16 5.49
N ALA A 236 -21.10 -7.33 4.72
CA ALA A 236 -20.49 -6.40 3.80
C ALA A 236 -19.56 -5.41 4.53
N PHE A 237 -19.97 -4.81 5.64
CA PHE A 237 -19.14 -3.91 6.46
C PHE A 237 -17.87 -4.62 6.93
N SER A 238 -17.98 -5.86 7.40
CA SER A 238 -16.83 -6.67 7.77
C SER A 238 -15.91 -6.90 6.57
N ARG A 239 -16.46 -7.30 5.42
CA ARG A 239 -15.68 -7.51 4.19
C ARG A 239 -15.00 -6.23 3.68
N PHE A 240 -15.64 -5.07 3.81
CA PHE A 240 -15.11 -3.78 3.35
C PHE A 240 -14.12 -3.13 4.35
N PHE A 241 -14.39 -3.21 5.65
CA PHE A 241 -13.74 -2.37 6.68
C PHE A 241 -13.18 -3.13 7.89
N SER A 242 -13.48 -4.41 8.12
CA SER A 242 -12.83 -5.18 9.21
C SER A 242 -11.47 -5.74 8.78
N VAL A 243 -10.73 -6.33 9.71
CA VAL A 243 -9.48 -7.03 9.40
C VAL A 243 -9.83 -8.22 8.50
N ARG A 244 -9.35 -8.21 7.24
CA ARG A 244 -9.54 -9.33 6.31
C ARG A 244 -9.03 -10.61 6.97
N ASP A 245 -9.71 -11.73 6.75
CA ASP A 245 -9.14 -13.00 7.14
C ASP A 245 -7.83 -13.21 6.36
N THR A 246 -6.73 -13.13 7.10
CA THR A 246 -5.38 -13.27 6.56
C THR A 246 -4.91 -14.71 6.61
N SER A 247 -5.74 -15.65 7.09
CA SER A 247 -5.40 -17.07 7.26
C SER A 247 -4.94 -17.70 5.94
N ALA A 248 -5.73 -17.59 4.87
CA ALA A 248 -5.41 -18.18 3.57
C ALA A 248 -4.13 -17.59 2.95
N PRO A 249 -3.94 -16.25 2.84
CA PRO A 249 -2.67 -15.69 2.41
C PRO A 249 -1.48 -16.08 3.30
N LYS A 250 -1.67 -16.16 4.63
CA LYS A 250 -0.62 -16.59 5.57
C LYS A 250 -0.25 -18.05 5.36
N GLU A 251 -1.22 -18.91 5.07
CA GLU A 251 -0.97 -20.31 4.78
C GLU A 251 -0.26 -20.49 3.44
N GLU A 252 -0.63 -19.72 2.42
CA GLU A 252 0.10 -19.67 1.15
C GLU A 252 1.56 -19.20 1.34
N ILE A 253 1.79 -18.21 2.18
CA ILE A 253 3.16 -17.78 2.54
C ILE A 253 3.91 -18.91 3.26
N ARG A 254 3.26 -19.64 4.18
CA ARG A 254 3.88 -20.77 4.90
C ARG A 254 4.26 -21.90 3.96
N THR A 255 3.37 -22.30 3.05
CA THR A 255 3.64 -23.37 2.08
C THR A 255 4.79 -22.99 1.15
N ARG A 256 4.83 -21.75 0.65
CA ARG A 256 5.95 -21.25 -0.16
C ARG A 256 7.25 -21.16 0.62
N LYS A 257 7.21 -20.74 1.90
CA LYS A 257 8.40 -20.74 2.78
C LYS A 257 8.92 -22.16 3.03
N ALA A 258 8.04 -23.14 3.18
CA ALA A 258 8.42 -24.55 3.30
C ALA A 258 9.12 -25.03 2.01
N LEU A 259 8.55 -24.72 0.84
CA LEU A 259 9.17 -25.04 -0.45
C LEU A 259 10.54 -24.36 -0.63
N LEU A 260 10.65 -23.08 -0.27
CA LEU A 260 11.93 -22.37 -0.29
C LEU A 260 12.98 -23.04 0.61
N SER A 261 12.57 -23.52 1.78
CA SER A 261 13.45 -24.28 2.69
C SER A 261 13.93 -25.58 2.04
N THR A 262 13.04 -26.32 1.37
CA THR A 262 13.41 -27.56 0.67
C THR A 262 14.39 -27.30 -0.48
N GLU A 263 14.17 -26.25 -1.29
CA GLU A 263 15.08 -25.90 -2.39
C GLU A 263 16.45 -25.38 -1.88
N ARG A 264 16.49 -24.72 -0.72
CA ARG A 264 17.76 -24.36 -0.07
C ARG A 264 18.52 -25.58 0.40
N ASN A 265 17.85 -26.52 1.05
CA ASN A 265 18.48 -27.75 1.52
C ASN A 265 19.01 -28.58 0.34
N THR A 266 18.29 -28.66 -0.79
CA THR A 266 18.79 -29.35 -1.99
C THR A 266 19.99 -28.64 -2.60
N LEU A 267 20.03 -27.30 -2.59
CA LEU A 267 21.19 -26.53 -3.02
C LEU A 267 22.41 -26.83 -2.13
N GLU A 268 22.25 -26.78 -0.80
CA GLU A 268 23.33 -27.09 0.15
C GLU A 268 23.88 -28.52 -0.03
N MET A 269 23.01 -29.51 -0.24
CA MET A 269 23.42 -30.89 -0.52
C MET A 269 24.22 -31.00 -1.83
N LEU A 270 23.81 -30.27 -2.88
CA LEU A 270 24.54 -30.25 -4.15
C LEU A 270 25.87 -29.50 -4.02
N GLU A 271 25.93 -28.40 -3.29
CA GLU A 271 27.19 -27.69 -3.00
C GLU A 271 28.17 -28.56 -2.22
N ALA A 272 27.69 -29.30 -1.22
CA ALA A 272 28.50 -30.26 -0.48
C ALA A 272 29.03 -31.39 -1.39
N SER A 273 28.18 -31.90 -2.29
CA SER A 273 28.58 -32.91 -3.28
C SER A 273 29.61 -32.36 -4.28
N LEU A 274 29.49 -31.08 -4.64
CA LEU A 274 30.46 -30.39 -5.51
C LEU A 274 31.81 -30.22 -4.83
N ALA A 275 31.82 -29.91 -3.53
CA ALA A 275 33.05 -29.74 -2.75
C ALA A 275 33.87 -31.03 -2.64
N GLN A 276 33.24 -32.19 -2.81
CA GLN A 276 33.90 -33.51 -2.84
C GLN A 276 34.35 -33.93 -4.24
N PHE A 277 34.04 -33.15 -5.28
CA PHE A 277 34.29 -33.53 -6.67
C PHE A 277 35.73 -33.15 -7.08
N GLU A 278 36.58 -34.14 -7.33
CA GLU A 278 37.93 -33.94 -7.86
C GLU A 278 37.93 -34.19 -9.38
N GLY A 279 37.73 -33.14 -10.19
CA GLY A 279 37.80 -33.25 -11.65
C GLY A 279 36.96 -32.23 -12.41
N LEU A 280 36.69 -32.53 -13.69
CA LEU A 280 35.84 -31.68 -14.54
C LEU A 280 34.37 -31.80 -14.11
N ILE A 281 33.78 -30.68 -13.68
CA ILE A 281 32.38 -30.61 -13.26
C ILE A 281 31.47 -30.83 -14.48
N PRO A 282 30.53 -31.80 -14.43
CA PRO A 282 29.60 -32.03 -15.52
C PRO A 282 28.72 -30.81 -15.81
N LYS A 283 28.53 -30.46 -17.08
CA LYS A 283 27.64 -29.37 -17.50
C LYS A 283 26.21 -29.52 -16.98
N THR A 284 25.73 -30.75 -16.84
CA THR A 284 24.42 -31.09 -16.27
C THR A 284 24.30 -30.67 -14.81
N PHE A 285 25.39 -30.78 -14.05
CA PHE A 285 25.46 -30.40 -12.65
C PHE A 285 25.40 -28.88 -12.48
N ILE A 286 26.20 -28.14 -13.28
CA ILE A 286 26.17 -26.67 -13.33
C ILE A 286 24.76 -26.17 -13.68
N LYS A 287 24.13 -26.79 -14.70
CA LYS A 287 22.76 -26.45 -15.10
C LYS A 287 21.76 -26.68 -13.95
N ARG A 288 21.87 -27.81 -13.25
CA ARG A 288 20.97 -28.14 -12.12
C ARG A 288 21.10 -27.15 -10.97
N ILE A 289 22.31 -26.72 -10.62
CA ILE A 289 22.53 -25.66 -9.62
C ILE A 289 21.91 -24.36 -10.10
N ALA A 290 22.19 -23.93 -11.32
CA ALA A 290 21.64 -22.69 -11.88
C ALA A 290 20.10 -22.70 -11.89
N ASP A 291 19.47 -23.83 -12.23
CA ASP A 291 18.02 -23.99 -12.21
C ASP A 291 17.44 -23.90 -10.78
N ILE A 292 18.13 -24.45 -9.78
CA ILE A 292 17.73 -24.35 -8.36
C ILE A 292 17.89 -22.92 -7.85
N GLU A 293 19.01 -22.26 -8.14
CA GLU A 293 19.24 -20.85 -7.77
C GLU A 293 18.19 -19.93 -8.38
N ALA A 294 17.78 -20.19 -9.63
CA ALA A 294 16.69 -19.49 -10.29
C ALA A 294 15.35 -19.70 -9.55
N ARG A 295 14.98 -20.96 -9.24
CA ARG A 295 13.75 -21.26 -8.48
C ARG A 295 13.74 -20.63 -7.09
N ILE A 296 14.86 -20.65 -6.37
CA ILE A 296 15.02 -19.99 -5.06
C ILE A 296 14.77 -18.48 -5.21
N THR A 297 15.34 -17.85 -6.24
CA THR A 297 15.18 -16.43 -6.51
C THR A 297 13.72 -16.07 -6.82
N ASP A 298 13.04 -16.90 -7.60
CA ASP A 298 11.64 -16.73 -7.94
C ASP A 298 10.74 -16.89 -6.71
N LEU A 299 10.92 -17.96 -5.93
CA LEU A 299 10.19 -18.20 -4.68
C LEU A 299 10.37 -17.06 -3.67
N GLN A 300 11.60 -16.57 -3.51
CA GLN A 300 11.86 -15.40 -2.65
C GLN A 300 11.12 -14.15 -3.14
N SER A 301 11.08 -13.92 -4.45
CA SER A 301 10.36 -12.80 -5.04
C SER A 301 8.85 -12.91 -4.83
N GLU A 302 8.29 -14.11 -4.95
CA GLU A 302 6.87 -14.38 -4.72
C GLU A 302 6.47 -14.24 -3.25
N ILE A 303 7.26 -14.81 -2.34
CA ILE A 303 7.05 -14.66 -0.89
C ILE A 303 7.07 -13.18 -0.51
N GLN A 304 8.06 -12.42 -0.98
CA GLN A 304 8.15 -10.99 -0.69
C GLN A 304 6.96 -10.20 -1.25
N LYS A 305 6.44 -10.58 -2.43
CA LYS A 305 5.23 -9.96 -3.00
C LYS A 305 4.01 -10.24 -2.12
N LEU A 306 3.79 -11.49 -1.71
CA LEU A 306 2.67 -11.87 -0.85
C LEU A 306 2.77 -11.20 0.53
N GLU A 307 3.94 -11.24 1.16
CA GLU A 307 4.17 -10.63 2.47
C GLU A 307 3.96 -9.12 2.44
N GLY A 308 4.46 -8.45 1.40
CA GLY A 308 4.26 -7.02 1.29
C GLY A 308 2.81 -6.63 0.93
N ALA A 309 2.11 -7.43 0.11
CA ALA A 309 0.67 -7.25 -0.12
C ALA A 309 -0.11 -7.41 1.19
N LEU A 310 0.19 -8.47 1.95
CA LEU A 310 -0.41 -8.74 3.25
C LEU A 310 -0.13 -7.61 4.25
N ALA A 311 1.09 -7.09 4.28
CA ALA A 311 1.48 -5.98 5.14
C ALA A 311 0.68 -4.71 4.82
N ILE A 312 0.50 -4.38 3.54
CA ILE A 312 -0.34 -3.25 3.10
C ILE A 312 -1.82 -3.49 3.46
N GLU A 313 -2.33 -4.70 3.28
CA GLU A 313 -3.71 -5.06 3.65
C GLU A 313 -3.94 -5.04 5.17
N SER A 314 -2.88 -5.33 5.95
CA SER A 314 -2.87 -5.33 7.41
C SER A 314 -2.64 -3.95 8.01
N GLU A 315 -2.25 -2.93 7.23
CA GLU A 315 -2.12 -1.56 7.69
C GLU A 315 -3.53 -1.05 8.06
N SER A 316 -3.90 -1.27 9.32
CA SER A 316 -5.25 -1.06 9.81
C SER A 316 -5.53 0.43 9.88
N ILE A 317 -6.22 0.97 8.89
CA ILE A 317 -6.97 2.21 9.09
C ILE A 317 -8.23 1.82 9.85
N LYS A 318 -8.29 2.18 11.14
CA LYS A 318 -9.52 2.04 11.90
C LYS A 318 -10.47 3.14 11.46
N ILE A 319 -11.27 2.87 10.43
CA ILE A 319 -12.36 3.73 9.99
C ILE A 319 -13.59 3.28 10.77
N THR A 320 -13.93 4.02 11.82
CA THR A 320 -15.10 3.72 12.67
C THR A 320 -16.19 4.75 12.55
N THR A 321 -15.87 5.94 12.06
CA THR A 321 -16.81 7.05 11.92
C THR A 321 -16.53 7.86 10.66
N THR A 322 -17.52 8.67 10.26
CA THR A 322 -17.36 9.67 9.20
C THR A 322 -16.27 10.69 9.54
N LYS A 323 -16.09 11.00 10.83
CA LYS A 323 -15.03 11.90 11.31
C LYS A 323 -13.63 11.36 11.02
N ASP A 324 -13.41 10.05 11.19
CA ASP A 324 -12.12 9.43 10.89
C ASP A 324 -11.72 9.62 9.42
N ILE A 325 -12.70 9.52 8.50
CA ILE A 325 -12.47 9.80 7.07
C ILE A 325 -12.10 11.25 6.85
N ILE A 326 -12.79 12.19 7.49
CA ILE A 326 -12.55 13.63 7.34
C ILE A 326 -11.14 13.98 7.86
N ASP A 327 -10.79 13.53 9.06
CA ASP A 327 -9.49 13.79 9.68
C ASP A 327 -8.34 13.22 8.83
N LEU A 328 -8.51 12.02 8.27
CA LEU A 328 -7.56 11.43 7.31
C LEU A 328 -7.54 12.23 6.00
N TYR A 329 -8.68 12.66 5.50
CA TYR A 329 -8.77 13.40 4.25
C TYR A 329 -8.12 14.78 4.34
N GLU A 330 -7.95 15.37 5.53
CA GLU A 330 -7.30 16.68 5.67
C GLU A 330 -5.79 16.67 5.44
N THR A 331 -5.13 15.55 5.75
CA THR A 331 -3.69 15.42 5.55
C THR A 331 -3.36 14.77 4.21
N GLU A 332 -2.27 15.19 3.56
CA GLU A 332 -1.83 14.58 2.29
C GLU A 332 -1.50 13.09 2.47
N ASN A 333 -0.88 12.73 3.59
CA ASN A 333 -0.60 11.35 3.94
C ASN A 333 -1.89 10.54 4.21
N GLY A 334 -2.87 11.11 4.89
CA GLY A 334 -4.14 10.44 5.15
C GLY A 334 -4.94 10.21 3.87
N ARG A 335 -4.96 11.15 2.91
CA ARG A 335 -5.53 10.93 1.57
C ARG A 335 -4.86 9.77 0.82
N LEU A 336 -3.53 9.64 0.91
CA LEU A 336 -2.82 8.50 0.34
C LEU A 336 -3.21 7.18 0.98
N LYS A 337 -3.32 7.16 2.32
CA LYS A 337 -3.74 5.98 3.08
C LYS A 337 -5.16 5.59 2.71
N LEU A 338 -6.10 6.53 2.64
CA LEU A 338 -7.48 6.29 2.20
C LEU A 338 -7.53 5.68 0.80
N ASN A 339 -6.83 6.27 -0.17
CA ASN A 339 -6.78 5.71 -1.52
C ASN A 339 -6.19 4.30 -1.55
N THR A 340 -5.09 4.09 -0.83
CA THR A 340 -4.42 2.79 -0.76
C THR A 340 -5.33 1.75 -0.14
N PHE A 341 -6.04 2.10 0.93
CA PHE A 341 -7.01 1.23 1.61
C PHE A 341 -8.14 0.79 0.68
N ILE A 342 -8.76 1.73 -0.03
CA ILE A 342 -9.85 1.42 -0.97
C ILE A 342 -9.36 0.47 -2.07
N VAL A 343 -8.18 0.75 -2.64
CA VAL A 343 -7.62 -0.03 -3.76
C VAL A 343 -7.11 -1.40 -3.31
N SER A 344 -6.38 -1.51 -2.19
CA SER A 344 -5.82 -2.78 -1.71
C SER A 344 -6.92 -3.75 -1.27
N ARG A 345 -8.04 -3.23 -0.76
CA ARG A 345 -9.23 -4.02 -0.43
C ARG A 345 -10.07 -4.41 -1.65
N GLY A 346 -9.70 -3.96 -2.85
CA GLY A 346 -10.45 -4.26 -4.07
C GLY A 346 -11.83 -3.61 -4.09
N ILE A 347 -12.03 -2.51 -3.37
CA ILE A 347 -13.30 -1.79 -3.33
C ILE A 347 -13.47 -1.04 -4.64
N ILE A 348 -14.61 -1.25 -5.29
CA ILE A 348 -15.04 -0.53 -6.48
C ILE A 348 -16.26 0.31 -6.11
N LEU A 349 -16.19 1.61 -6.40
CA LEU A 349 -17.24 2.58 -6.19
C LEU A 349 -17.85 2.94 -7.55
N GLU A 350 -19.07 2.52 -7.78
CA GLU A 350 -19.83 2.92 -8.97
C GLU A 350 -20.68 4.14 -8.64
N VAL A 351 -20.58 5.19 -9.45
CA VAL A 351 -21.31 6.44 -9.20
C VAL A 351 -22.25 6.81 -10.35
N GLY A 352 -23.42 7.34 -9.98
CA GLY A 352 -24.43 7.89 -10.88
C GLY A 352 -24.93 9.24 -10.36
N TRP A 353 -25.30 10.16 -11.24
CA TRP A 353 -25.87 11.45 -10.84
C TRP A 353 -27.18 11.75 -11.56
N HIS A 354 -28.24 11.98 -10.79
CA HIS A 354 -29.51 12.49 -11.27
C HIS A 354 -29.53 14.01 -11.10
N LYS A 355 -29.40 14.72 -12.21
CA LYS A 355 -29.25 16.18 -12.25
C LYS A 355 -30.47 16.94 -11.72
N GLU A 356 -31.67 16.45 -12.01
CA GLU A 356 -32.95 17.09 -11.65
C GLU A 356 -33.16 17.15 -10.14
N THR A 357 -32.83 16.06 -9.45
CA THR A 357 -32.96 15.95 -7.98
C THR A 357 -31.65 16.27 -7.25
N ASN A 358 -30.60 16.64 -8.00
CA ASN A 358 -29.22 16.81 -7.54
C ASN A 358 -28.77 15.68 -6.60
N ARG A 359 -29.10 14.43 -6.97
CA ARG A 359 -28.88 13.24 -6.17
C ARG A 359 -27.76 12.41 -6.78
N VAL A 360 -26.78 12.04 -5.96
CA VAL A 360 -25.71 11.13 -6.35
C VAL A 360 -26.00 9.77 -5.74
N HIS A 361 -25.85 8.73 -6.56
CA HIS A 361 -25.91 7.34 -6.15
C HIS A 361 -24.50 6.78 -6.15
N LEU A 362 -24.16 6.03 -5.10
CA LEU A 362 -22.91 5.32 -4.94
C LEU A 362 -23.25 3.86 -4.65
N ILE A 363 -22.64 2.96 -5.40
CA ILE A 363 -22.69 1.52 -5.15
C ILE A 363 -21.27 1.05 -4.87
N ALA A 364 -21.05 0.50 -3.68
CA ALA A 364 -19.79 -0.12 -3.30
C ALA A 364 -19.88 -1.64 -3.52
N LYS A 365 -18.89 -2.20 -4.20
CA LYS A 365 -18.73 -3.64 -4.42
C LYS A 365 -17.28 -4.06 -4.27
N LEU A 366 -17.03 -5.36 -4.06
CA LEU A 366 -15.68 -5.91 -4.06
C LEU A 366 -15.36 -6.50 -5.43
N LYS A 367 -14.13 -6.32 -5.89
CA LYS A 367 -13.67 -6.79 -7.21
C LYS A 367 -13.84 -8.30 -7.41
N ASP A 368 -13.75 -9.07 -6.33
CA ASP A 368 -13.81 -10.53 -6.36
C ASP A 368 -15.17 -11.08 -5.86
N ASP A 369 -16.16 -10.21 -5.61
CA ASP A 369 -17.50 -10.58 -5.15
C ASP A 369 -18.57 -9.67 -5.75
N ASP A 370 -19.16 -10.12 -6.87
CA ASP A 370 -20.27 -9.42 -7.53
C ASP A 370 -21.62 -9.62 -6.83
N LYS A 371 -21.73 -10.53 -5.85
CA LYS A 371 -23.01 -10.81 -5.16
C LYS A 371 -23.26 -9.82 -4.04
N THR A 372 -22.20 -9.27 -3.44
CA THR A 372 -22.31 -8.33 -2.32
C THR A 372 -22.06 -6.91 -2.81
N SER A 373 -23.14 -6.13 -2.92
CA SER A 373 -23.05 -4.70 -3.18
C SER A 373 -23.93 -3.92 -2.22
N LEU A 374 -23.45 -2.76 -1.82
CA LEU A 374 -24.18 -1.83 -0.97
C LEU A 374 -24.40 -0.53 -1.73
N SER A 375 -25.60 0.02 -1.61
CA SER A 375 -25.97 1.26 -2.29
C SER A 375 -26.39 2.33 -1.30
N THR A 376 -25.94 3.54 -1.59
CA THR A 376 -26.35 4.76 -0.89
C THR A 376 -26.66 5.81 -1.94
N GLY A 377 -27.73 6.56 -1.74
CA GLY A 377 -27.97 7.76 -2.54
C GLY A 377 -28.20 8.96 -1.63
N TYR A 378 -27.59 10.09 -1.97
CA TYR A 378 -27.66 11.32 -1.19
C TYR A 378 -28.03 12.50 -2.07
N GLY A 379 -29.04 13.27 -1.63
CA GLY A 379 -29.49 14.48 -2.31
C GLY A 379 -28.79 15.70 -1.74
N PHE A 380 -28.28 16.58 -2.60
CA PHE A 380 -27.48 17.72 -2.18
C PHE A 380 -28.18 19.05 -2.45
N ARG A 381 -27.94 20.02 -1.56
CA ARG A 381 -28.16 21.42 -1.87
C ARG A 381 -27.16 21.88 -2.93
N TYR A 382 -27.55 22.85 -3.76
CA TYR A 382 -26.66 23.42 -4.78
C TYR A 382 -25.52 24.25 -4.17
N THR A 383 -25.80 24.89 -3.02
CA THR A 383 -24.83 25.60 -2.19
C THR A 383 -24.38 24.72 -1.03
N ASP A 384 -23.08 24.78 -0.72
CA ASP A 384 -22.42 24.12 0.41
C ASP A 384 -22.83 22.65 0.60
N PRO A 385 -22.61 21.79 -0.42
CA PRO A 385 -23.12 20.42 -0.42
C PRO A 385 -22.58 19.56 0.73
N LEU A 386 -21.44 19.94 1.32
CA LEU A 386 -20.82 19.19 2.42
C LEU A 386 -21.17 19.74 3.81
N ALA A 387 -22.00 20.79 3.91
CA ALA A 387 -22.42 21.36 5.18
C ALA A 387 -23.05 20.33 6.15
N PRO A 388 -23.86 19.33 5.70
CA PRO A 388 -24.39 18.29 6.59
C PRO A 388 -23.30 17.45 7.28
N PHE A 389 -22.09 17.39 6.72
CA PHE A 389 -20.95 16.67 7.28
C PHE A 389 -20.00 17.58 8.07
N GLY A 390 -20.38 18.85 8.29
CA GLY A 390 -19.55 19.84 8.99
C GLY A 390 -18.38 20.37 8.18
N ILE A 391 -18.40 20.20 6.86
CA ILE A 391 -17.31 20.63 5.97
C ILE A 391 -17.79 21.83 5.13
N PRO A 392 -17.11 22.99 5.19
CA PRO A 392 -17.50 24.16 4.42
C PRO A 392 -17.24 23.96 2.92
N ASP A 393 -15.98 23.67 2.56
CA ASP A 393 -15.57 23.26 1.21
C ASP A 393 -14.24 22.50 1.26
N LEU A 394 -13.78 21.99 0.12
CA LEU A 394 -12.50 21.28 -0.03
C LEU A 394 -11.43 22.13 -0.75
N SER A 395 -11.69 23.42 -0.94
CA SER A 395 -10.88 24.28 -1.81
C SER A 395 -9.49 24.57 -1.23
N HIS A 396 -9.34 24.56 0.10
CA HIS A 396 -8.07 24.78 0.79
C HIS A 396 -7.03 23.70 0.48
N ILE A 397 -7.45 22.51 0.08
CA ILE A 397 -6.55 21.41 -0.31
C ILE A 397 -5.99 21.62 -1.72
N ILE A 398 -6.73 22.32 -2.59
CA ILE A 398 -6.36 22.52 -4.00
C ILE A 398 -5.53 23.79 -4.20
N LYS A 399 -5.79 24.83 -3.38
CA LYS A 399 -4.98 26.05 -3.32
C LYS A 399 -3.50 25.71 -3.13
#